data_AF-A0A497N7D1-F1
#
_entry.id   AF-A0A497N7D1-F1
#
_cell.length_a   1.000
_cell.length_b   1.000
_cell.length_c   1.000
_cell.angle_alpha   90.00
_cell.angle_beta   90.00
_cell.angle_gamma   90.00
#
_symmetry.space_group_name_H-M   'P 1'
#
loop_
_entity.id
_entity.type
_entity.pdbx_description
1 polymer ?
#
loop_
_entity_poly.entity_id
_entity_poly.type
_entity_poly.pdbx_seq_one_letter_code
_entity_poly.pdbx_strand_id
1 'polypeptide(L)' 'LARRAAMLNGATQVAVTKLDAVYPQCRGIREYGKLPSEALNFIARIEEEVGLPVTLIGTGPDAEDIIDLRGKS' A
#
# COMPACT_ATOMS: atom_id res chain seq x y z
N LEU A 1 -9.53 -10.33 8.82
CA LEU A 1 -8.47 -10.26 9.85
C LEU A 1 -7.88 -8.86 9.95
N ALA A 2 -7.42 -8.27 8.83
CA ALA A 2 -6.80 -6.94 8.77
C ALA A 2 -7.61 -5.82 9.46
N ARG A 3 -8.91 -5.67 9.14
CA ARG A 3 -9.78 -4.67 9.79
C ARG A 3 -9.80 -4.77 11.32
N ARG A 4 -9.90 -5.98 11.87
CA ARG A 4 -9.92 -6.18 13.33
C ARG A 4 -8.57 -5.83 13.97
N ALA A 5 -7.46 -6.18 13.31
CA ALA A 5 -6.13 -5.80 13.77
C ALA A 5 -5.93 -4.28 13.75
N ALA A 6 -6.40 -3.61 12.67
CA ALA A 6 -6.37 -2.15 12.57
C ALA A 6 -7.18 -1.48 13.69
N MET A 7 -8.39 -1.97 13.97
CA MET A 7 -9.23 -1.49 15.08
C MET A 7 -8.55 -1.69 16.44
N LEU A 8 -8.00 -2.89 16.70
CA LEU A 8 -7.33 -3.20 17.97
C LEU A 8 -6.11 -2.30 18.22
N ASN A 9 -5.34 -2.03 17.17
CA ASN A 9 -4.13 -1.21 17.25
C ASN A 9 -4.42 0.29 17.26
N GLY A 10 -5.68 0.72 17.07
CA GLY A 10 -6.01 2.13 16.86
C GLY A 10 -5.27 2.72 15.66
N ALA A 11 -5.09 1.93 14.60
CA ALA A 11 -4.33 2.35 13.43
C ALA A 11 -5.00 3.55 12.76
N THR A 12 -4.18 4.52 12.32
CA THR A 12 -4.63 5.70 11.57
C THR A 12 -4.29 5.60 10.08
N GLN A 13 -3.35 4.73 9.73
CA GLN A 13 -2.82 4.53 8.38
C GLN A 13 -2.41 3.08 8.19
N VAL A 14 -2.39 2.62 6.94
CA VAL A 14 -1.96 1.27 6.55
C VAL A 14 -0.68 1.35 5.72
N ALA A 15 0.22 0.39 5.96
CA ALA A 15 1.35 0.11 5.09
C ALA A 15 1.11 -1.23 4.38
N VAL A 16 1.26 -1.24 3.05
CA VAL A 16 1.21 -2.45 2.23
C VAL A 16 2.63 -2.75 1.78
N THR A 17 3.13 -3.97 1.99
CA THR A 17 4.50 -4.36 1.62
C THR A 17 4.48 -5.53 0.65
N LYS A 18 5.56 -5.70 -0.11
CA LYS A 18 5.72 -6.79 -1.09
C LYS A 18 4.64 -6.77 -2.17
N LEU A 19 4.26 -5.57 -2.63
CA LEU A 19 3.30 -5.45 -3.72
C LEU A 19 3.81 -6.13 -4.99
N ASP A 20 5.13 -6.10 -5.21
CA ASP A 20 5.85 -6.80 -6.26
C ASP A 20 5.74 -8.33 -6.21
N ALA A 21 5.50 -8.92 -5.03
CA ALA A 21 5.29 -10.36 -4.92
C ALA A 21 3.97 -10.81 -5.53
N VAL A 22 2.95 -9.93 -5.53
CA VAL A 22 1.64 -10.18 -6.14
C VAL A 22 1.58 -9.62 -7.57
N TYR A 23 2.21 -8.46 -7.78
CA TYR A 23 2.26 -7.74 -9.04
C TYR A 23 3.73 -7.47 -9.43
N PRO A 24 4.44 -8.43 -10.04
CA PRO A 24 5.87 -8.30 -10.36
C PRO A 24 6.25 -7.03 -11.13
N GLN A 25 5.34 -6.51 -11.94
CA GLN A 25 5.48 -5.25 -12.68
C GLN A 25 5.57 -3.99 -11.79
N CYS A 26 5.23 -4.09 -10.50
CA CYS A 26 5.38 -3.00 -9.55
C CYS A 26 6.82 -2.83 -9.06
N ARG A 27 7.73 -3.77 -9.38
CA ARG A 27 9.08 -3.79 -8.81
C ARG A 27 9.83 -2.48 -9.04
N GLY A 28 10.25 -1.83 -7.96
CA GLY A 28 11.05 -0.59 -8.00
C GLY A 28 10.27 0.67 -8.40
N ILE A 29 8.94 0.60 -8.51
CA ILE A 29 8.11 1.79 -8.75
C ILE A 29 8.07 2.64 -7.49
N ARG A 30 8.42 3.92 -7.62
CA ARG A 30 8.48 4.91 -6.52
C ARG A 30 7.45 6.03 -6.63
N GLU A 31 6.65 6.02 -7.69
CA GLU A 31 5.60 7.02 -7.94
C GLU A 31 4.24 6.33 -8.06
N TYR A 32 3.27 6.76 -7.24
CA TYR A 32 1.94 6.15 -7.19
C TYR A 32 1.24 6.11 -8.56
N GLY A 33 1.34 7.20 -9.33
CA GLY A 33 0.72 7.29 -10.67
C GLY A 33 1.33 6.37 -11.72
N LYS A 34 2.46 5.70 -11.43
CA LYS A 34 3.09 4.72 -12.33
C LYS A 34 2.67 3.28 -12.03
N LEU A 35 1.92 3.04 -10.95
CA LEU A 35 1.42 1.71 -10.63
C LEU A 35 0.40 1.24 -11.69
N PRO A 36 0.40 -0.06 -12.03
CA PRO A 36 -0.59 -0.62 -12.94
C PRO A 36 -1.99 -0.56 -12.31
N SER A 37 -3.03 -0.48 -13.14
CA SER A 37 -4.42 -0.36 -12.69
C SER A 37 -4.85 -1.48 -11.75
N GLU A 38 -4.36 -2.70 -11.95
CA GLU A 38 -4.67 -3.84 -11.06
C GLU A 38 -4.14 -3.63 -9.64
N ALA A 39 -2.92 -3.10 -9.49
CA ALA A 39 -2.32 -2.82 -8.19
C ALA A 39 -3.02 -1.63 -7.50
N LEU A 40 -3.39 -0.60 -8.27
CA LEU A 40 -4.19 0.52 -7.78
C LEU A 40 -5.56 0.04 -7.26
N ASN A 41 -6.24 -0.83 -8.02
CA ASN A 41 -7.52 -1.41 -7.60
C ASN A 41 -7.36 -2.28 -6.35
N PHE A 42 -6.25 -3.01 -6.22
CA PHE A 42 -5.97 -3.80 -5.02
C PHE A 42 -5.76 -2.92 -3.77
N ILE A 43 -5.01 -1.83 -3.91
CA ILE A 43 -4.82 -0.85 -2.82
C ILE A 43 -6.16 -0.24 -2.41
N ALA A 44 -6.97 0.20 -3.38
CA ALA A 44 -8.30 0.77 -3.12
C ALA A 44 -9.22 -0.21 -2.36
N ARG A 45 -9.19 -1.50 -2.72
CA ARG A 45 -9.94 -2.54 -2.00
C ARG A 45 -9.47 -2.71 -0.55
N ILE A 46 -8.16 -2.64 -0.29
CA ILE A 46 -7.63 -2.69 1.08
C ILE A 46 -8.14 -1.49 1.88
N GLU A 47 -8.09 -0.29 1.30
CA GLU A 47 -8.59 0.93 1.95
C GLU A 47 -10.08 0.83 2.27
N GLU A 48 -10.89 0.32 1.34
CA GLU A 48 -12.33 0.09 1.54
C GLU A 48 -12.59 -0.92 2.66
N GLU A 49 -11.91 -2.07 2.65
CA GLU A 49 -12.13 -3.14 3.63
C GLU A 49 -11.65 -2.76 5.04
N VAL A 50 -10.56 -1.99 5.14
CA VAL A 50 -9.97 -1.58 6.42
C VAL A 50 -10.58 -0.28 6.94
N GLY A 51 -11.01 0.61 6.05
CA GLY A 51 -11.53 1.94 6.37
C GLY A 51 -10.44 2.95 6.74
N LEU A 52 -9.20 2.72 6.32
CA LEU A 52 -8.02 3.56 6.61
C LEU A 52 -7.19 3.76 5.35
N PRO A 53 -6.52 4.92 5.19
CA PRO A 53 -5.72 5.20 4.01
C PRO A 53 -4.43 4.36 4.00
N VAL A 54 -4.08 3.86 2.82
CA VAL A 54 -2.77 3.25 2.55
C VAL A 54 -1.80 4.36 2.19
N THR A 55 -0.79 4.56 3.04
CA THR A 55 0.14 5.70 2.88
C THR A 55 1.59 5.28 2.64
N LEU A 56 1.91 4.02 2.85
CA LEU A 56 3.21 3.44 2.54
C LEU A 56 3.00 2.18 1.71
N ILE A 57 3.69 2.10 0.57
CA ILE A 57 3.58 0.97 -0.36
C ILE A 57 4.98 0.49 -0.70
N GLY A 58 5.37 -0.67 -0.17
CA GLY A 58 6.61 -1.35 -0.51
C GLY A 58 6.49 -2.08 -1.84
N THR A 59 7.30 -1.67 -2.80
CA THR A 59 7.29 -2.13 -4.20
C THR A 59 8.50 -2.99 -4.54
N GLY A 60 9.30 -3.40 -3.57
CA GLY A 60 10.47 -4.25 -3.82
C GLY A 60 11.26 -4.59 -2.57
N PRO A 61 12.37 -5.33 -2.74
CA PRO A 61 13.24 -5.74 -1.64
C PRO A 61 14.20 -4.64 -1.17
N ASP A 62 14.47 -3.63 -2.00
CA ASP A 62 15.38 -2.54 -1.64
C ASP A 62 14.67 -1.54 -0.70
N ALA A 63 15.43 -0.92 0.21
CA ALA A 63 14.87 0.04 1.17
C ALA A 63 14.21 1.25 0.49
N GLU A 64 14.70 1.63 -0.68
CA GLU A 64 14.18 2.72 -1.50
C GLU A 64 13.01 2.29 -2.39
N ASP A 65 12.68 1.00 -2.47
CA ASP A 65 11.53 0.50 -3.23
C ASP A 65 10.24 0.70 -2.42
N ILE A 66 9.93 1.96 -2.19
CA ILE A 66 8.80 2.40 -1.40
C ILE A 66 8.16 3.65 -2.03
N ILE A 67 6.84 3.70 -2.00
CA ILE A 67 6.05 4.89 -2.29
C ILE A 67 5.56 5.44 -0.96
N ASP A 68 5.93 6.69 -0.67
CA ASP A 68 5.51 7.42 0.53
C ASP A 68 4.48 8.50 0.17
N LEU A 69 3.27 8.35 0.69
CA LEU A 69 2.13 9.25 0.49
C LEU A 69 1.77 10.04 1.76
N ARG A 70 2.54 9.90 2.84
CA ARG A 70 2.27 10.62 4.09
C ARG A 70 2.39 12.13 3.86
N GLY A 71 1.48 12.91 4.44
CA GLY A 71 1.42 14.36 4.26
C GLY A 71 0.73 14.83 2.98
N LYS A 72 0.16 13.92 2.17
CA LYS A 72 -0.71 14.25 1.02
C LYS A 72 -2.21 14.15 1.33
N SER A 73 -2.59 14.26 2.61
CA SER A 73 -3.96 14.10 3.12
C SER A 73 -4.53 15.42 3.60
#